data_AF-A0A9X9F7G0-F1
#
_entry.id   AF-A0A9X9F7G0-F1
#
_cell.length_a   1.000
_cell.length_b   1.000
_cell.length_c   1.000
_cell.angle_alpha   90.00
_cell.angle_beta   90.00
_cell.angle_gamma   90.00
#
_symmetry.space_group_name_H-M   'P 1'
#
loop_
_entity.id
_entity.type
_entity.pdbx_description
1 polymer ?
#
loop_
_entity_poly.entity_id
_entity_poly.type
_entity_poly.pdbx_seq_one_letter_code
_entity_poly.pdbx_strand_id
1 'polypeptide(L)'
;FTSSDEVGKVVQSMEPKVLNRVDMPESQIKRVQEGFRQVYNDSGGTATKYFTGAKYKAAGKTGTAQTVYGGDKEIGRKANGERVETYNLTLVGYAPLEDPEVAFSVVVPWVHDDKTGINGYIGREIMDAYFDLKNKEVNGEAPKDDKDNKNKEQDDE
;
A
#
# COMPACT_ATOMS: atom_id res chain seq x y z
N PHE A 1 -37.41 -1.31 -21.64
CA PHE A 1 -37.35 -2.59 -20.92
C PHE A 1 -35.89 -2.91 -20.66
N THR A 2 -35.39 -2.52 -19.49
CA THR A 2 -34.22 -3.16 -18.89
C THR A 2 -34.60 -3.35 -17.44
N SER A 3 -34.95 -4.58 -17.09
CA SER A 3 -35.05 -5.06 -15.72
C SER A 3 -33.79 -4.63 -14.99
N SER A 4 -33.94 -4.07 -13.78
CA SER A 4 -32.85 -3.55 -12.94
C SER A 4 -31.74 -4.56 -12.62
N ASP A 5 -31.94 -5.83 -12.98
CA ASP A 5 -31.15 -6.97 -12.51
C ASP A 5 -30.32 -7.64 -13.62
N GLU A 6 -30.33 -7.13 -14.86
CA GLU A 6 -29.46 -7.65 -15.95
C GLU A 6 -28.21 -6.78 -16.14
N VAL A 7 -27.03 -7.37 -15.88
CA VAL A 7 -25.75 -6.76 -16.25
C VAL A 7 -25.69 -6.59 -17.77
N GLY A 8 -25.63 -5.35 -18.23
CA GLY A 8 -25.60 -5.01 -19.65
C GLY A 8 -24.40 -5.59 -20.40
N LYS A 9 -24.51 -5.70 -21.73
CA LYS A 9 -23.43 -6.20 -22.59
C LYS A 9 -22.18 -5.30 -22.51
N VAL A 10 -21.00 -5.92 -22.40
CA VAL A 10 -19.72 -5.20 -22.49
C VAL A 10 -19.59 -4.53 -23.86
N VAL A 11 -19.48 -3.20 -23.86
CA VAL A 11 -19.34 -2.39 -25.09
C VAL A 11 -17.88 -2.18 -25.46
N GLN A 12 -16.99 -2.06 -24.47
CA GLN A 12 -15.56 -1.80 -24.69
C GLN A 12 -14.73 -2.33 -23.51
N SER A 13 -13.64 -3.05 -23.82
CA SER A 13 -12.57 -3.40 -22.87
C SER A 13 -11.40 -2.42 -23.02
N MET A 14 -10.75 -2.06 -21.92
CA MET A 14 -9.54 -1.22 -21.92
C MET A 14 -8.33 -2.10 -21.60
N GLU A 15 -7.58 -2.47 -22.63
CA GLU A 15 -6.38 -3.29 -22.47
C GLU A 15 -5.17 -2.44 -22.05
N PRO A 16 -4.24 -2.99 -21.25
CA PRO A 16 -3.02 -2.29 -20.87
C PRO A 16 -2.14 -1.95 -22.08
N LYS A 17 -1.70 -0.69 -22.17
CA LYS A 17 -0.71 -0.25 -23.16
C LYS A 17 0.69 -0.19 -22.53
N VAL A 18 1.57 -1.11 -22.92
CA VAL A 18 2.98 -1.08 -22.49
C VAL A 18 3.69 0.12 -23.14
N LEU A 19 4.24 1.02 -22.31
CA LEU A 19 4.91 2.23 -22.80
C LEU A 19 6.36 1.97 -23.21
N ASN A 20 7.11 1.23 -22.39
CA ASN A 20 8.50 0.86 -22.62
C ASN A 20 8.92 -0.28 -21.69
N ARG A 21 10.12 -0.82 -21.91
CA ARG A 21 10.82 -1.70 -20.96
C ARG A 21 12.10 -1.03 -20.51
N VAL A 22 12.56 -1.36 -19.31
CA VAL A 22 13.88 -0.92 -18.83
C VAL A 22 14.95 -1.65 -19.63
N ASP A 23 15.93 -0.92 -20.18
CA ASP A 23 17.08 -1.53 -20.87
C ASP A 23 18.08 -2.05 -19.84
N MET A 24 17.88 -3.31 -19.44
CA MET A 24 18.63 -3.95 -18.38
C MET A 24 18.65 -5.48 -18.61
N PRO A 25 19.80 -6.15 -18.41
CA PRO A 25 19.85 -7.61 -18.41
C PRO A 25 18.90 -8.21 -17.36
N GLU A 26 18.21 -9.29 -17.73
CA GLU A 26 17.31 -10.03 -16.82
C GLU A 26 17.99 -10.42 -15.49
N SER A 27 19.29 -10.71 -15.51
CA SER A 27 20.06 -11.02 -14.29
C SER A 27 20.12 -9.84 -13.31
N GLN A 28 20.16 -8.60 -13.80
CA GLN A 28 20.15 -7.40 -12.97
C GLN A 28 18.74 -7.10 -12.46
N ILE A 29 17.70 -7.31 -13.27
CA ILE A 29 16.31 -7.21 -12.83
C ILE A 29 16.05 -8.19 -11.68
N LYS A 30 16.45 -9.46 -11.86
CA LYS A 30 16.36 -10.49 -10.81
C LYS A 30 17.15 -10.13 -9.55
N ARG A 31 18.31 -9.47 -9.70
CA ARG A 31 19.09 -8.99 -8.56
C ARG A 31 18.34 -7.92 -7.76
N VAL A 32 17.64 -7.01 -8.43
CA VAL A 32 16.78 -6.01 -7.78
C VAL A 32 15.60 -6.68 -7.06
N GLN A 33 14.92 -7.61 -7.73
CA GLN A 33 13.80 -8.39 -7.14
C GLN A 33 14.25 -9.19 -5.92
N GLU A 34 15.44 -9.79 -5.97
CA GLU A 34 16.04 -10.48 -4.82
C GLU A 34 16.31 -9.51 -3.66
N GLY A 35 16.83 -8.32 -3.93
CA GLY A 35 16.96 -7.28 -2.90
C GLY A 35 15.62 -6.89 -2.28
N PHE A 36 14.56 -6.79 -3.10
CA PHE A 36 13.21 -6.49 -2.63
C PHE A 36 12.63 -7.62 -1.77
N ARG A 37 12.89 -8.88 -2.13
CA ARG A 37 12.53 -10.05 -1.32
C ARG A 37 13.19 -9.96 0.05
N GLN A 38 14.51 -9.71 0.11
CA GLN A 38 15.27 -9.69 1.35
C GLN A 38 14.76 -8.62 2.33
N VAL A 39 14.34 -7.46 1.82
CA VAL A 39 13.79 -6.36 2.65
C VAL A 39 12.52 -6.77 3.41
N TYR A 40 11.70 -7.65 2.82
CA TYR A 40 10.40 -8.06 3.35
C TYR A 40 10.42 -9.40 4.08
N ASN A 41 11.43 -10.25 3.84
CA ASN A 41 11.38 -11.66 4.26
C ASN A 41 12.59 -12.09 5.09
N ASP A 42 13.74 -11.44 4.96
CA ASP A 42 14.94 -11.84 5.69
C ASP A 42 14.97 -11.16 7.07
N SER A 43 15.63 -11.77 8.07
CA SER A 43 15.64 -11.28 9.46
C SER A 43 16.21 -9.86 9.62
N GLY A 44 17.10 -9.43 8.73
CA GLY A 44 17.65 -8.07 8.69
C GLY A 44 16.85 -7.09 7.82
N GLY A 45 15.74 -7.52 7.23
CA GLY A 45 14.92 -6.71 6.35
C GLY A 45 14.16 -5.62 7.11
N THR A 46 14.12 -4.41 6.55
CA THR A 46 13.48 -3.25 7.18
C THR A 46 11.95 -3.32 7.22
N ALA A 47 11.33 -4.14 6.35
CA ALA A 47 9.89 -4.36 6.33
C ALA A 47 9.46 -5.69 6.97
N THR A 48 10.40 -6.61 7.24
CA THR A 48 10.11 -8.00 7.65
C THR A 48 9.10 -8.10 8.78
N LYS A 49 9.29 -7.35 9.86
CA LYS A 49 8.42 -7.41 11.05
C LYS A 49 6.94 -7.11 10.76
N TYR A 50 6.63 -6.35 9.73
CA TYR A 50 5.24 -5.99 9.37
C TYR A 50 4.56 -7.07 8.52
N PHE A 51 5.35 -7.82 7.75
CA PHE A 51 4.85 -8.84 6.83
C PHE A 51 5.00 -10.28 7.37
N THR A 52 5.63 -10.46 8.53
CA THR A 52 5.62 -11.74 9.26
C THR A 52 4.19 -12.24 9.45
N GLY A 53 3.96 -13.52 9.13
CA GLY A 53 2.65 -14.17 9.27
C GLY A 53 1.62 -13.78 8.21
N ALA A 54 1.99 -13.03 7.17
CA ALA A 54 1.12 -12.82 6.01
C ALA A 54 0.85 -14.14 5.28
N LYS A 55 -0.38 -14.29 4.73
CA LYS A 55 -0.79 -15.45 3.93
C LYS A 55 -0.11 -15.49 2.54
N TYR A 56 0.59 -14.43 2.18
CA TYR A 56 1.30 -14.22 0.92
C TYR A 56 2.74 -13.82 1.21
N LYS A 57 3.61 -14.01 0.21
CA LYS A 57 4.95 -13.42 0.22
C LYS A 57 4.95 -12.14 -0.59
N ALA A 58 5.39 -11.06 0.03
CA ALA A 58 5.56 -9.76 -0.62
C ALA A 58 7.05 -9.46 -0.81
N ALA A 59 7.33 -8.59 -1.78
CA ALA A 59 8.65 -8.01 -2.00
C ALA A 59 8.50 -6.52 -2.24
N GLY A 60 9.50 -5.74 -1.83
CA GLY A 60 9.45 -4.30 -2.03
C GLY A 60 10.60 -3.57 -1.36
N LYS A 61 10.41 -2.26 -1.11
CA LYS A 61 11.42 -1.42 -0.51
C LYS A 61 10.83 -0.37 0.42
N THR A 62 11.49 -0.19 1.57
CA THR A 62 11.25 0.96 2.47
C THR A 62 12.07 2.17 2.03
N GLY A 63 11.52 3.37 2.25
CA GLY A 63 12.24 4.63 2.13
C GLY A 63 11.91 5.58 3.29
N THR A 64 12.91 6.35 3.70
CA THR A 64 12.82 7.36 4.76
C THR A 64 13.57 8.58 4.26
N ALA A 65 12.89 9.70 4.11
CA ALA A 65 13.49 10.97 3.71
C ALA A 65 13.31 12.00 4.83
N GLN A 66 14.41 12.52 5.36
CA GLN A 66 14.39 13.65 6.30
C GLN A 66 13.89 14.91 5.59
N THR A 67 13.02 15.67 6.26
CA THR A 67 12.43 16.89 5.73
C THR A 67 12.02 17.83 6.88
N VAL A 68 11.40 18.95 6.54
CA VAL A 68 10.87 19.92 7.51
C VAL A 68 9.38 20.12 7.27
N TYR A 69 8.63 20.23 8.36
CA TYR A 69 7.20 20.53 8.29
C TYR A 69 7.00 21.92 7.64
N GLY A 70 6.02 22.05 6.75
CA GLY A 70 5.70 23.33 6.12
C GLY A 70 6.74 23.90 5.13
N GLY A 71 7.87 23.23 4.92
CA GLY A 71 8.93 23.70 4.01
C GLY A 71 9.57 25.01 4.50
N ASP A 72 9.52 26.05 3.66
CA ASP A 72 10.01 27.39 4.01
C ASP A 72 8.96 28.28 4.70
N LYS A 73 7.74 27.77 4.91
CA LYS A 73 6.63 28.55 5.49
C LYS A 73 6.76 28.67 7.01
N GLU A 74 6.26 29.79 7.55
CA GLU A 74 6.28 30.07 9.00
C GLU A 74 5.50 29.05 9.85
N ILE A 75 4.49 28.38 9.29
CA ILE A 75 3.77 27.28 9.96
C ILE A 75 4.69 26.11 10.35
N GLY A 76 5.84 26.00 9.67
CA GLY A 76 6.88 25.01 9.91
C GLY A 76 7.93 25.42 10.96
N ARG A 77 7.75 26.58 11.59
CA ARG A 77 8.72 27.13 12.54
C ARG A 77 8.26 27.03 13.98
N LYS A 78 9.21 26.75 14.85
CA LYS A 78 9.07 26.85 16.31
C LYS A 78 9.10 28.32 16.73
N ALA A 79 8.70 28.61 17.97
CA ALA A 79 8.73 29.96 18.53
C ALA A 79 10.12 30.62 18.53
N ASN A 80 11.19 29.81 18.54
CA ASN A 80 12.59 30.27 18.45
C ASN A 80 13.08 30.48 17.00
N GLY A 81 12.22 30.31 15.99
CA GLY A 81 12.54 30.46 14.57
C GLY A 81 13.16 29.23 13.89
N GLU A 82 13.48 28.17 14.64
CA GLU A 82 13.99 26.91 14.07
C GLU A 82 12.91 26.16 13.27
N ARG A 83 13.35 25.36 12.30
CA ARG A 83 12.45 24.48 11.55
C ARG A 83 12.05 23.26 12.38
N VAL A 84 10.82 22.80 12.19
CA VAL A 84 10.34 21.53 12.75
C VAL A 84 10.79 20.39 11.84
N GLU A 85 11.74 19.60 12.31
CA GLU A 85 12.22 18.41 11.60
C GLU A 85 11.15 17.31 11.58
N THR A 86 11.04 16.64 10.44
CA THR A 86 10.07 15.58 10.17
C THR A 86 10.63 14.59 9.14
N TYR A 87 9.86 13.56 8.82
CA TYR A 87 10.23 12.49 7.91
C TYR A 87 9.09 12.18 6.95
N ASN A 88 9.42 11.92 5.70
CA ASN A 88 8.52 11.26 4.76
C ASN A 88 8.85 9.77 4.78
N LEU A 89 7.89 8.95 5.18
CA LEU A 89 8.02 7.49 5.22
C LEU A 89 7.32 6.89 4.00
N THR A 90 8.07 6.14 3.21
CA THR A 90 7.59 5.55 1.96
C THR A 90 7.73 4.04 1.97
N LEU A 91 6.79 3.35 1.35
CA LEU A 91 6.85 1.90 1.16
C LEU A 91 6.30 1.56 -0.22
N VAL A 92 7.03 0.77 -0.99
CA VAL A 92 6.54 0.20 -2.24
C VAL A 92 6.63 -1.31 -2.15
N GLY A 93 5.69 -2.02 -2.74
CA GLY A 93 5.75 -3.48 -2.77
C GLY A 93 4.79 -4.12 -3.77
N TYR A 94 5.02 -5.39 -4.03
CA TYR A 94 4.16 -6.25 -4.84
C TYR A 94 4.03 -7.64 -4.23
N ALA A 95 2.97 -8.35 -4.58
CA ALA A 95 2.71 -9.72 -4.16
C ALA A 95 1.77 -10.44 -5.15
N PRO A 96 1.76 -11.79 -5.16
CA PRO A 96 2.76 -12.69 -4.58
C PRO A 96 4.18 -12.47 -5.12
N LEU A 97 5.18 -13.03 -4.46
CA LEU A 97 6.59 -12.85 -4.82
C LEU A 97 6.92 -13.47 -6.18
N GLU A 98 6.40 -14.67 -6.43
CA GLU A 98 6.74 -15.51 -7.58
C GLU A 98 5.95 -15.14 -8.84
N ASP A 99 4.66 -14.82 -8.68
CA ASP A 99 3.76 -14.37 -9.75
C ASP A 99 2.97 -13.14 -9.28
N PRO A 100 3.57 -11.92 -9.38
CA PRO A 100 2.97 -10.71 -8.85
C PRO A 100 1.66 -10.34 -9.56
N GLU A 101 0.60 -10.12 -8.78
CA GLU A 101 -0.71 -9.73 -9.30
C GLU A 101 -1.18 -8.36 -8.80
N VAL A 102 -0.60 -7.87 -7.70
CA VAL A 102 -0.89 -6.55 -7.13
C VAL A 102 0.41 -5.84 -6.75
N ALA A 103 0.46 -4.54 -6.99
CA ALA A 103 1.53 -3.65 -6.56
C ALA A 103 0.95 -2.39 -5.90
N PHE A 104 1.66 -1.82 -4.92
CA PHE A 104 1.25 -0.62 -4.20
C PHE A 104 2.42 0.34 -3.95
N SER A 105 2.06 1.58 -3.64
CA SER A 105 2.97 2.61 -3.13
C SER A 105 2.28 3.43 -2.03
N VAL A 106 2.92 3.54 -0.88
CA VAL A 106 2.47 4.31 0.29
C VAL A 106 3.46 5.44 0.55
N VAL A 107 2.94 6.64 0.79
CA VAL A 107 3.70 7.81 1.22
C VAL A 107 3.00 8.42 2.42
N VAL A 108 3.68 8.49 3.55
CA VAL A 108 3.21 9.18 4.75
C VAL A 108 4.14 10.38 4.99
N PRO A 109 3.71 11.60 4.64
CA PRO A 109 4.54 12.77 4.74
C PRO A 109 4.57 13.35 6.16
N TRP A 110 5.65 14.09 6.47
CA TRP A 110 5.79 14.93 7.66
C TRP A 110 5.53 14.23 9.01
N VAL A 111 5.94 12.97 9.13
CA VAL A 111 5.91 12.24 10.40
C VAL A 111 7.00 12.79 11.33
N HIS A 112 6.69 13.02 12.60
CA HIS A 112 7.68 13.52 13.56
C HIS A 112 8.71 12.47 14.00
N ASP A 113 8.36 11.19 13.91
CA ASP A 113 9.22 10.06 14.30
C ASP A 113 9.28 9.03 13.16
N ASP A 114 10.50 8.73 12.70
CA ASP A 114 10.75 7.77 11.62
C ASP A 114 10.61 6.30 12.06
N LYS A 115 10.46 6.04 13.37
CA LYS A 115 10.32 4.70 13.94
C LYS A 115 8.88 4.25 14.12
N THR A 116 7.91 5.11 13.83
CA THR A 116 6.47 4.80 13.93
C THR A 116 6.07 3.56 13.13
N GLY A 117 6.72 3.32 11.98
CA GLY A 117 6.41 2.18 11.13
C GLY A 117 5.06 2.26 10.41
N ILE A 118 4.42 3.43 10.43
CA ILE A 118 3.05 3.63 9.91
C ILE A 118 2.89 3.20 8.45
N ASN A 119 3.89 3.47 7.60
CA ASN A 119 3.90 3.01 6.21
C ASN A 119 3.94 1.48 6.09
N GLY A 120 4.63 0.79 7.00
CA GLY A 120 4.67 -0.67 7.12
C GLY A 120 3.30 -1.26 7.41
N TYR A 121 2.60 -0.74 8.41
CA TYR A 121 1.26 -1.19 8.78
C TYR A 121 0.23 -0.93 7.68
N ILE A 122 0.22 0.27 7.09
CA ILE A 122 -0.66 0.60 5.96
C ILE A 122 -0.42 -0.36 4.78
N GLY A 123 0.84 -0.61 4.43
CA GLY A 123 1.18 -1.54 3.36
C GLY A 123 0.72 -2.98 3.62
N ARG A 124 0.78 -3.43 4.87
CA ARG A 124 0.27 -4.73 5.28
C ARG A 124 -1.24 -4.81 5.16
N GLU A 125 -1.97 -3.80 5.64
CA GLU A 125 -3.44 -3.75 5.58
C GLU A 125 -3.97 -3.69 4.15
N ILE A 126 -3.33 -2.92 3.26
CA ILE A 126 -3.69 -2.89 1.82
C ILE A 126 -3.63 -4.28 1.20
N MET A 127 -2.52 -4.99 1.43
CA MET A 127 -2.31 -6.30 0.84
C MET A 127 -3.24 -7.36 1.49
N ASP A 128 -3.40 -7.33 2.82
CA ASP A 128 -4.33 -8.23 3.51
C ASP A 128 -5.77 -8.05 3.00
N ALA A 129 -6.22 -6.80 2.83
CA ALA A 129 -7.54 -6.51 2.27
C ALA A 129 -7.69 -7.05 0.84
N TYR A 130 -6.68 -6.89 -0.02
CA TYR A 130 -6.70 -7.42 -1.38
C TYR A 130 -6.85 -8.95 -1.38
N PHE A 131 -6.00 -9.66 -0.62
CA PHE A 131 -6.03 -11.13 -0.60
C PHE A 131 -7.27 -11.68 0.10
N ASP A 132 -7.80 -11.00 1.11
CA ASP A 132 -9.06 -11.40 1.74
C ASP A 132 -10.26 -11.17 0.81
N LEU A 133 -10.31 -10.08 0.05
CA LEU A 133 -11.34 -9.86 -0.99
C LEU A 133 -11.26 -10.91 -2.09
N LYS A 134 -10.05 -11.18 -2.59
CA LYS A 134 -9.83 -12.23 -3.59
C LYS A 134 -10.28 -13.60 -3.10
N ASN A 135 -9.98 -13.94 -1.84
CA ASN A 135 -10.44 -15.20 -1.24
C ASN A 135 -11.97 -15.25 -1.13
N LYS A 136 -12.64 -14.14 -0.80
CA LYS A 136 -14.11 -14.06 -0.74
C LYS A 136 -14.74 -14.23 -2.12
N GLU A 137 -14.18 -13.59 -3.15
CA GLU A 137 -14.64 -13.75 -4.54
C GLU A 137 -14.51 -15.20 -5.01
N VAL A 138 -13.37 -15.85 -4.73
CA VAL A 138 -13.14 -17.26 -5.06
C VAL A 138 -14.11 -18.19 -4.32
N ASN A 139 -14.44 -17.87 -3.07
CA ASN A 139 -15.33 -18.68 -2.22
C ASN A 139 -16.83 -18.34 -2.38
N GLY A 140 -17.19 -17.37 -3.23
CA GLY A 140 -18.57 -16.97 -3.47
C GLY A 140 -19.23 -16.21 -2.31
N GLU A 141 -18.44 -15.64 -1.39
CA GLU A 141 -18.96 -14.77 -0.33
C GLU A 141 -19.15 -13.36 -0.88
N ALA A 142 -20.41 -12.92 -1.05
CA ALA A 142 -20.72 -11.58 -1.52
C ALA A 142 -20.08 -10.51 -0.59
N PRO A 143 -19.53 -9.41 -1.14
CA PRO A 143 -19.07 -8.29 -0.33
C PRO A 143 -20.21 -7.80 0.56
N LYS A 144 -20.05 -7.89 1.87
CA LYS A 144 -20.98 -7.25 2.81
C LYS A 144 -20.74 -5.75 2.71
N ASP A 145 -21.70 -5.02 2.16
CA ASP A 145 -21.75 -3.56 2.25
C ASP A 145 -21.76 -3.18 3.74
N ASP A 146 -20.65 -2.64 4.27
CA ASP A 146 -20.56 -2.03 5.60
C ASP A 146 -21.32 -0.68 5.62
N LYS A 147 -22.61 -0.69 5.25
CA LYS A 147 -23.52 0.46 5.39
C LYS A 147 -24.41 0.38 6.62
N ASP A 148 -24.35 -0.70 7.40
CA ASP A 148 -25.28 -0.93 8.52
C ASP A 148 -24.79 -0.51 9.91
N ASN A 149 -23.61 0.11 10.05
CA ASN A 149 -23.09 0.52 11.37
C ASN A 149 -22.93 2.03 11.57
N LYS A 150 -23.83 2.84 11.01
CA LYS A 150 -23.94 4.29 11.32
C LYS A 150 -25.32 4.81 11.72
N ASN A 151 -26.36 3.96 11.80
CA ASN A 151 -27.71 4.40 12.18
C ASN A 151 -28.24 3.70 13.45
N LYS A 152 -27.42 3.59 14.51
CA LYS A 152 -27.89 3.20 15.85
C LYS A 152 -27.12 3.96 16.94
N GLU A 153 -27.15 5.29 16.89
CA GLU A 153 -26.76 6.15 18.02
C GLU A 153 -27.30 7.58 17.80
N GLN A 154 -28.60 7.68 17.55
CA GLN A 154 -29.39 8.91 17.65
C GLN A 154 -30.85 8.47 17.55
N ASP A 155 -31.42 8.14 18.71
CA ASP A 155 -32.85 8.17 19.03
C ASP A 155 -33.00 7.40 20.35
N ASP A 156 -32.54 8.01 21.44
CA ASP A 156 -33.10 7.81 22.78
C ASP A 156 -32.93 9.12 23.55
N GLU A 157 -34.07 9.55 24.07
CA GLU A 157 -34.47 10.77 24.79
C GLU A 157 -33.52 11.31 25.87
#